data_AF-A0A5K1DW48-F1
#
_entry.id   AF-A0A5K1DW48-F1
#
_cell.length_a   1.000
_cell.length_b   1.000
_cell.length_c   1.000
_cell.angle_alpha   90.00
_cell.angle_beta   90.00
_cell.angle_gamma   90.00
#
_symmetry.space_group_name_H-M   'P 1'
#
loop_
_entity.id
_entity.type
_entity.pdbx_description
1 polymer ?
#
loop_
_entity_poly.entity_id
_entity_poly.type
_entity_poly.pdbx_seq_one_letter_code
_entity_poly.pdbx_strand_id
1 'polypeptide(L)' 'VWLLHCHFERHYSWGMTAVFIVTDGETEEARLLPPPTGMPNCSDSELITKPFDQPDQHEGVLISE' A
#
# COMPACT_ATOMS: atom_id res chain seq x y z
N VAL A 1 10.73 4.54 -1.16
CA VAL A 1 10.82 3.40 -2.11
C VAL A 1 9.86 3.67 -3.26
N TRP A 2 10.29 3.44 -4.51
CA TRP A 2 9.45 3.67 -5.70
C TRP A 2 9.32 2.38 -6.51
N LEU A 3 8.09 2.00 -6.85
CA LEU A 3 7.80 0.85 -7.70
C LEU A 3 7.64 1.32 -9.14
N LEU A 4 8.47 0.81 -10.04
CA LEU A 4 8.28 0.95 -11.48
C LEU A 4 7.79 -0.38 -12.03
N HIS A 5 6.69 -0.37 -12.76
CA HIS A 5 6.17 -1.60 -13.35
C HIS A 5 5.44 -1.34 -14.66
N CYS A 6 5.21 -2.43 -15.39
CA CYS A 6 4.28 -2.40 -16.51
C CYS A 6 2.85 -2.22 -16.02
N HIS A 7 2.11 -1.31 -16.64
CA HIS A 7 0.71 -1.04 -16.27
C HIS A 7 -0.27 -2.13 -16.76
N PHE A 8 0.20 -3.09 -17.57
CA PHE A 8 -0.58 -4.29 -17.87
C PHE A 8 -0.49 -5.25 -16.68
N GLU A 9 -1.62 -5.45 -15.99
CA GLU A 9 -1.73 -6.23 -14.75
C GLU A 9 -1.17 -7.66 -14.87
N ARG A 10 -1.38 -8.29 -16.02
CA ARG A 10 -0.79 -9.59 -16.32
C ARG A 10 0.73 -9.56 -16.30
N HIS A 11 1.34 -8.51 -16.85
CA HIS A 11 2.80 -8.37 -16.80
C HIS A 11 3.31 -7.94 -15.42
N TYR A 12 2.52 -7.17 -14.67
CA TYR A 12 2.84 -6.84 -13.27
C TYR A 12 2.92 -8.09 -12.39
N SER A 13 1.87 -8.92 -12.40
CA SER A 13 1.80 -10.17 -11.63
C SER A 13 2.82 -11.22 -12.06
N TRP A 14 3.27 -11.19 -13.31
CA TRP A 14 4.37 -12.05 -13.79
C TRP A 14 5.77 -11.54 -13.45
N GLY A 15 5.88 -10.36 -12.83
CA GLY A 15 7.15 -9.86 -12.32
C GLY A 15 7.90 -8.89 -13.23
N MET A 16 7.24 -8.26 -14.21
CA MET A 16 7.84 -7.13 -14.95
C MET A 16 7.79 -5.86 -14.10
N THR A 17 8.56 -5.88 -13.01
CA THR A 17 8.63 -4.84 -11.98
C THR A 17 10.09 -4.54 -11.64
N ALA A 18 10.34 -3.32 -11.18
CA ALA A 18 11.60 -2.88 -10.62
C ALA A 18 11.32 -1.97 -9.42
N VAL A 19 12.20 -1.99 -8.43
CA VAL A 19 12.08 -1.15 -7.24
C VAL A 19 13.30 -0.26 -7.13
N PHE A 20 13.08 1.03 -6.94
CA PHE A 20 14.12 2.01 -6.68
C PHE A 20 14.12 2.41 -5.21
N ILE A 21 15.29 2.28 -4.59
CA ILE A 21 15.56 2.83 -3.27
C ILE A 21 16.27 4.17 -3.48
N VAL A 22 15.52 5.26 -3.34
CA VAL A 22 16.08 6.61 -3.33
C VAL A 22 16.41 6.92 -1.88
N THR A 23 17.69 7.18 -1.61
CA THR A 23 18.20 7.52 -0.28
C THR A 23 17.92 8.98 0.05
N ASP A 24 17.96 9.32 1.33
CA ASP A 24 17.83 10.70 1.81
C ASP A 24 18.88 11.62 1.17
N GLY A 25 18.46 12.85 0.86
CA GLY A 25 19.35 13.95 0.48
C GLY A 25 19.93 14.70 1.68
N GLU A 26 20.68 15.76 1.41
CA GLU A 26 21.37 16.54 2.46
C GLU A 26 20.45 17.50 3.23
N THR A 27 19.37 17.98 2.61
CA THR A 27 18.42 18.91 3.26
C THR A 27 17.26 18.16 3.89
N GLU A 28 16.68 18.70 4.96
CA GLU A 28 15.55 18.08 5.67
C GLU A 28 14.34 17.83 4.76
N GLU A 29 14.12 18.69 3.76
CA GLU A 29 13.04 18.55 2.77
C GLU A 29 13.28 17.40 1.77
N ALA A 30 14.53 16.93 1.66
CA ALA A 30 14.93 15.83 0.80
C ALA A 30 15.05 14.49 1.55
N ARG A 31 14.54 14.41 2.79
CA ARG A 31 14.52 13.20 3.62
C ARG A 31 13.14 12.56 3.62
N LEU A 32 13.10 11.25 3.80
CA LEU A 32 11.83 10.55 4.01
C LEU A 32 11.23 10.89 5.38
N LEU A 33 9.90 11.08 5.38
CA LEU A 33 9.14 11.19 6.62
C LEU A 33 9.19 9.86 7.40
N PRO A 34 9.09 9.89 8.74
CA PRO A 34 8.98 8.67 9.53
C PRO A 34 7.72 7.88 9.16
N PRO A 35 7.72 6.55 9.37
CA PRO A 35 6.55 5.72 9.13
C PRO A 35 5.32 6.23 9.93
N PRO A 36 4.12 6.26 9.33
CA PRO A 36 2.90 6.65 10.03
C PRO A 36 2.53 5.70 11.17
N THR A 37 2.03 6.26 12.27
CA THR A 37 1.48 5.49 13.42
C THR A 37 0.15 4.85 13.01
N GLY A 38 0.17 3.60 12.56
CA GLY A 38 -1.01 2.89 12.06
C GLY A 38 -0.78 2.09 10.78
N MET A 39 0.47 1.99 10.31
CA MET A 39 0.81 1.14 9.19
C MET A 39 0.49 -0.34 9.51
N PRO A 40 -0.14 -1.09 8.57
CA PRO A 40 -0.37 -2.53 8.71
C PRO A 40 0.89 -3.31 9.06
N ASN A 41 0.75 -4.37 9.87
CA ASN A 41 1.86 -5.26 10.18
C ASN A 41 2.12 -6.21 9.00
N CYS A 42 3.39 -6.42 8.65
CA CYS A 42 3.76 -7.31 7.55
C CYS A 42 3.43 -8.79 7.83
N SER A 43 3.24 -9.15 9.10
CA SER A 43 2.90 -10.51 9.52
C SER A 43 1.40 -10.75 9.66
N ASP A 44 0.58 -9.72 9.49
CA ASP A 44 -0.87 -9.82 9.66
C ASP A 44 -1.49 -10.47 8.43
N SER A 45 -1.64 -11.80 8.49
CA SER A 45 -2.21 -12.63 7.42
C SER A 45 -3.64 -12.24 7.04
N GLU A 46 -4.37 -11.55 7.93
CA GLU A 46 -5.75 -11.12 7.71
C GLU A 46 -5.90 -10.03 6.62
N LEU A 47 -4.83 -9.32 6.27
CA LEU A 47 -4.85 -8.31 5.19
C LEU A 47 -4.41 -8.87 3.84
N ILE A 48 -3.73 -10.03 3.84
CA ILE A 48 -3.27 -10.71 2.62
C ILE A 48 -4.39 -11.57 2.02
N THR A 49 -5.24 -12.15 2.87
CA THR A 49 -6.35 -13.01 2.42
C THR A 49 -7.67 -12.29 2.18
N LYS A 50 -7.78 -11.00 2.54
CA LYS A 50 -9.00 -10.24 2.27
C LYS A 50 -9.13 -9.99 0.77
N PRO A 51 -10.20 -10.48 0.11
CA PRO A 51 -10.44 -10.18 -1.29
C PRO A 51 -10.62 -8.67 -1.48
N PHE A 52 -10.04 -8.13 -2.55
CA PHE A 52 -10.10 -6.69 -2.92
C PHE A 52 -11.54 -6.15 -3.03
N ASP A 53 -12.53 -7.03 -3.24
CA ASP A 53 -13.96 -6.70 -3.38
C ASP A 53 -14.76 -6.71 -2.07
N GLN A 54 -14.15 -6.82 -0.89
CA GLN A 54 -14.93 -6.85 0.34
C GLN A 54 -15.32 -5.42 0.76
N PRO A 55 -16.62 -5.04 0.75
CA PRO A 55 -17.04 -3.73 1.19
C PRO A 55 -16.71 -3.56 2.67
N ASP A 56 -16.10 -2.43 3.01
CA ASP A 56 -15.79 -2.04 4.38
C ASP A 56 -17.06 -2.14 5.23
N GLN A 57 -17.12 -3.11 6.16
CA GLN A 57 -18.26 -3.32 7.05
C GLN A 57 -18.43 -2.20 8.11
N HIS A 58 -17.79 -1.05 7.92
CA HIS A 58 -17.88 0.12 8.80
C HIS A 58 -18.84 1.22 8.30
N GLU A 59 -19.68 0.97 7.28
CA GLU A 59 -20.77 1.90 6.88
C GLU A 59 -22.17 1.33 7.14
N GLY A 60 -22.31 0.51 8.19
CA GLY A 60 -23.59 -0.10 8.59
C GLY A 60 -24.23 0.53 9.82
N VAL A 61 -24.30 1.86 9.93
CA VAL A 61 -24.95 2.53 11.07
C VAL A 61 -25.77 3.75 10.61
N LEU A 62 -27.11 3.59 10.73
CA LEU A 62 -28.20 4.58 10.72
C LEU A 62 -28.69 5.12 9.36
N ILE A 63 -29.84 4.60 8.91
CA ILE A 63 -31.08 5.40 8.91
C ILE A 63 -32.26 4.51 9.29
N SER A 64 -32.99 4.97 10.31
CA SER A 64 -34.29 4.50 10.76
C SER A 64 -35.41 5.12 9.92
N GLU A 65 -36.48 4.32 9.72
CA GLU A 65 -37.76 4.57 9.03
C GLU A 65 -37.75 4.59 7.50
#